data_AF-A0A946TXH4-F1
#
_entry.id   AF-A0A946TXH4-F1
#
_cell.length_a   1.000
_cell.length_b   1.000
_cell.length_c   1.000
_cell.angle_alpha   90.00
_cell.angle_beta   90.00
_cell.angle_gamma   90.00
#
_symmetry.space_group_name_H-M   'P 1'
#
loop_
_entity.id
_entity.type
_entity.pdbx_description
1 polymer ?
#
loop_
_entity_poly.entity_id
_entity_poly.type
_entity_poly.pdbx_seq_one_letter_code
_entity_poly.pdbx_strand_id
1 'polypeptide(L)'
;MNRLFILSIACCIFAAMPISLADSYVLDTNGKQLYKWDGTYLRSTSGKQLYKWDGTYIRTTSGKQLYKWDGTYLRNTSGKQLFKTKGIINIAILIALATGNL
;
A
#
# COMPACT_ATOMS: atom_id res chain seq x y z
N MET A 1 20.58 -13.12 37.49
CA MET A 1 21.14 -12.89 36.15
C MET A 1 20.26 -13.40 34.99
N ASN A 2 19.01 -13.84 35.19
CA ASN A 2 18.28 -14.56 34.12
C ASN A 2 17.09 -13.79 33.51
N ARG A 3 16.52 -12.77 34.18
CA ARG A 3 15.36 -12.03 33.65
C ARG A 3 15.72 -11.01 32.57
N LEU A 4 16.82 -10.25 32.77
CA LEU A 4 17.30 -9.30 31.76
C LEU A 4 17.83 -9.98 30.49
N PHE A 5 18.38 -11.20 30.60
CA PHE A 5 18.87 -11.96 29.44
C PHE A 5 17.71 -12.46 28.57
N ILE A 6 16.62 -12.94 29.18
CA ILE A 6 15.41 -13.37 28.46
C ILE A 6 14.73 -12.18 27.77
N LEU A 7 14.64 -11.02 28.45
CA LEU A 7 14.11 -9.78 27.86
C LEU A 7 14.96 -9.27 26.68
N SER A 8 16.28 -9.37 26.78
CA SER A 8 17.21 -8.98 25.71
C SER A 8 17.08 -9.89 24.47
N ILE A 9 17.03 -11.21 24.67
CA ILE A 9 16.86 -12.17 23.58
C ILE A 9 15.49 -12.01 22.90
N ALA A 10 14.41 -11.80 23.67
CA ALA A 10 13.09 -11.54 23.11
C ALA A 10 13.04 -10.24 22.29
N CYS A 11 13.74 -9.19 22.71
CA CYS A 11 13.87 -7.93 21.96
C CYS A 11 14.60 -8.12 20.63
N CYS A 12 15.67 -8.92 20.61
CA CYS A 12 16.42 -9.21 19.39
C CYS A 12 15.63 -10.05 18.38
N ILE A 13 14.77 -10.98 18.84
CA ILE A 13 13.91 -11.79 17.96
C ILE A 13 12.83 -10.92 17.31
N PHE A 14 12.28 -9.93 18.03
CA PHE A 14 11.27 -9.02 17.49
C PHE A 14 11.83 -7.98 16.51
N ALA A 15 13.09 -7.55 16.68
CA ALA A 15 13.74 -6.58 15.80
C ALA A 15 14.19 -7.16 14.45
N ALA A 16 14.34 -8.49 14.35
CA ALA A 16 14.85 -9.17 13.16
C ALA A 16 13.75 -9.73 12.24
N MET A 17 12.48 -9.73 12.66
CA MET A 17 11.40 -10.10 11.76
C MET A 17 11.15 -8.94 10.79
N PRO A 18 11.35 -9.13 9.47
CA PRO A 18 10.74 -8.20 8.54
C PRO A 18 9.24 -8.24 8.86
N ILE A 19 8.65 -7.08 9.13
CA ILE A 19 7.20 -6.93 9.22
C ILE A 19 6.69 -7.26 7.83
N SER A 20 6.46 -8.55 7.57
CA SER A 20 5.80 -9.03 6.36
C SER A 20 4.37 -8.54 6.49
N LEU A 21 4.12 -7.33 5.98
CA LEU A 21 2.77 -6.82 5.81
C LEU A 21 2.06 -7.88 4.98
N ALA A 22 1.07 -8.55 5.57
CA ALA A 22 0.32 -9.57 4.87
C ALA A 22 -0.15 -9.00 3.53
N ASP A 23 0.14 -9.71 2.44
CA ASP A 23 -0.36 -9.33 1.12
C ASP A 23 -1.88 -9.20 1.18
N SER A 24 -2.43 -8.18 0.51
CA SER A 24 -3.87 -8.02 0.34
C SER A 24 -4.25 -8.05 -1.13
N TYR A 25 -5.51 -8.38 -1.42
CA TYR A 25 -5.99 -8.62 -2.77
C TYR A 25 -7.23 -7.79 -3.05
N VAL A 26 -7.31 -7.27 -4.28
CA VAL A 26 -8.54 -6.69 -4.83
C VAL A 26 -9.20 -7.79 -5.65
N LEU A 27 -10.42 -8.16 -5.29
CA LEU A 27 -11.19 -9.22 -5.93
C LEU A 27 -12.41 -8.64 -6.63
N ASP A 28 -12.89 -9.29 -7.68
CA ASP A 28 -14.22 -9.04 -8.21
C ASP A 28 -15.32 -9.67 -7.33
N THR A 29 -16.58 -9.46 -7.70
CA THR A 29 -17.74 -10.00 -6.97
C THR A 29 -17.82 -11.52 -6.98
N ASN A 30 -17.14 -12.19 -7.91
CA ASN A 30 -17.06 -13.64 -8.01
C ASN A 30 -15.84 -14.21 -7.25
N GLY A 31 -15.06 -13.37 -6.58
CA GLY A 31 -13.86 -13.75 -5.85
C GLY A 31 -12.61 -13.90 -6.72
N LYS A 32 -12.66 -13.54 -8.00
CA LYS A 32 -11.49 -13.58 -8.87
C LYS A 32 -10.55 -12.44 -8.51
N GLN A 33 -9.27 -12.76 -8.35
CA GLN A 33 -8.24 -11.75 -8.11
C GLN A 33 -8.08 -10.80 -9.31
N LEU A 34 -8.15 -9.51 -9.04
CA LEU A 34 -7.86 -8.43 -9.99
C LEU A 34 -6.45 -7.89 -9.75
N TYR A 35 -6.11 -7.62 -8.48
CA TYR A 35 -4.81 -7.06 -8.10
C TYR A 35 -4.26 -7.66 -6.82
N LYS A 36 -2.94 -7.61 -6.70
CA LYS A 36 -2.20 -7.92 -5.46
C LYS A 36 -1.53 -6.66 -4.92
N TRP A 37 -1.58 -6.48 -3.61
CA TRP A 37 -1.00 -5.36 -2.89
C TRP A 37 -0.03 -5.86 -1.81
N ASP A 38 1.22 -5.40 -1.88
CA ASP A 38 2.31 -5.80 -0.97
C ASP A 38 2.71 -4.69 0.04
N GLY A 39 1.87 -3.66 0.20
CA GLY A 39 2.17 -2.49 1.04
C GLY A 39 2.95 -1.39 0.31
N THR A 40 3.63 -1.72 -0.79
CA THR A 40 4.44 -0.76 -1.58
C THR A 40 3.98 -0.69 -3.04
N TYR A 41 3.62 -1.81 -3.64
CA TYR A 41 3.26 -1.94 -5.04
C TYR A 41 1.88 -2.55 -5.20
N LEU A 42 1.12 -1.97 -6.14
CA LEU A 42 -0.04 -2.61 -6.72
C LEU A 42 0.40 -3.40 -7.96
N ARG A 43 0.08 -4.68 -8.01
CA ARG A 43 0.51 -5.60 -9.07
C ARG A 43 -0.68 -6.23 -9.76
N SER A 44 -0.53 -6.51 -11.06
CA SER A 44 -1.47 -7.36 -11.79
C SER A 44 -1.43 -8.80 -11.29
N THR A 45 -2.40 -9.61 -11.70
CA THR A 45 -2.41 -11.07 -11.47
C THR A 45 -1.18 -11.78 -12.05
N SER A 46 -0.60 -11.26 -13.14
CA SER A 46 0.65 -11.75 -13.73
C SER A 46 1.92 -11.32 -12.97
N GLY A 47 1.79 -10.59 -11.86
CA GLY A 47 2.91 -10.13 -11.03
C GLY A 47 3.58 -8.83 -11.48
N LYS A 48 3.13 -8.23 -12.60
CA LYS A 48 3.65 -6.95 -13.10
C LYS A 48 3.31 -5.83 -12.12
N GLN A 49 4.31 -5.06 -11.72
CA GLN A 49 4.11 -3.84 -10.94
C GLN A 49 3.42 -2.77 -11.80
N LEU A 50 2.34 -2.19 -11.29
CA LEU A 50 1.56 -1.17 -11.97
C LEU A 50 1.83 0.20 -11.36
N TYR A 51 1.72 0.29 -10.05
CA TYR A 51 1.92 1.54 -9.31
C TYR A 51 2.71 1.30 -8.04
N LYS A 52 3.42 2.35 -7.63
CA LYS A 52 4.19 2.41 -6.38
C LYS A 52 3.58 3.44 -5.44
N TRP A 53 3.57 3.10 -4.17
CA TRP A 53 3.18 3.94 -3.05
C TRP A 53 4.35 4.11 -2.10
N ASP A 54 4.52 5.31 -1.55
CA ASP A 54 5.56 5.64 -0.57
C ASP A 54 5.01 6.17 0.76
N GLY A 55 3.70 6.07 0.98
CA GLY A 55 3.03 6.69 2.13
C GLY A 55 2.43 8.07 1.85
N THR A 56 2.76 8.71 0.73
CA THR A 56 2.20 10.03 0.36
C THR A 56 1.83 10.14 -1.12
N TYR A 57 2.55 9.47 -2.00
CA TYR A 57 2.43 9.63 -3.44
C TYR A 57 2.21 8.31 -4.14
N ILE A 58 1.33 8.35 -5.13
CA ILE A 58 1.13 7.26 -6.09
C ILE A 58 1.96 7.59 -7.33
N ARG A 59 2.83 6.66 -7.73
CA ARG A 59 3.73 6.80 -8.89
C ARG A 59 3.60 5.64 -9.86
N THR A 60 3.99 5.88 -11.10
CA THR A 60 4.32 4.79 -12.03
C THR A 60 5.56 4.04 -11.52
N THR A 61 5.77 2.83 -12.03
CA THR A 61 7.00 2.06 -11.75
C THR A 61 8.27 2.74 -12.25
N SER A 62 8.17 3.58 -13.29
CA SER A 62 9.25 4.43 -13.77
C SER A 62 9.54 5.66 -12.90
N GLY A 63 8.79 5.86 -11.81
CA GLY A 63 9.01 6.95 -10.85
C GLY A 63 8.25 8.25 -11.13
N LYS A 64 7.41 8.32 -12.18
CA LYS A 64 6.58 9.49 -12.45
C LYS A 64 5.49 9.63 -11.38
N GLN A 65 5.43 10.77 -10.71
CA GLN A 65 4.35 11.08 -9.78
C GLN A 65 3.03 11.33 -10.51
N LEU A 66 1.97 10.67 -10.02
CA LEU A 66 0.62 10.81 -10.57
C LEU A 66 -0.28 11.55 -9.58
N TYR A 67 -0.28 11.11 -8.33
CA TYR A 67 -1.19 11.61 -7.31
C TYR A 67 -0.51 11.78 -5.96
N LYS A 68 -1.06 12.67 -5.14
CA LYS A 68 -0.72 12.88 -3.74
C LYS A 68 -1.93 12.54 -2.88
N TRP A 69 -1.72 11.78 -1.81
CA TRP A 69 -2.71 11.43 -0.81
C TRP A 69 -2.25 11.95 0.56
N ASP A 70 -3.12 12.69 1.24
CA ASP A 70 -2.83 13.29 2.56
C ASP A 70 -3.61 12.64 3.72
N GLY A 71 -4.25 11.50 3.47
CA GLY A 71 -5.12 10.84 4.44
C GLY A 71 -6.59 11.28 4.37
N THR A 72 -6.91 12.38 3.65
CA THR A 72 -8.28 12.84 3.44
C THR A 72 -8.60 13.12 1.97
N TYR A 73 -7.66 13.73 1.25
CA TYR A 73 -7.81 14.16 -0.13
C TYR A 73 -6.78 13.51 -1.03
N LEU A 74 -7.25 13.04 -2.18
CA LEU A 74 -6.41 12.66 -3.30
C LEU A 74 -6.34 13.81 -4.29
N ARG A 75 -5.13 14.20 -4.67
CA ARG A 75 -4.88 15.31 -5.59
C ARG A 75 -4.00 14.88 -6.75
N ASN A 76 -4.18 15.51 -7.90
CA ASN A 76 -3.23 15.37 -9.01
C ASN A 76 -1.96 16.22 -8.78
N THR A 77 -1.00 16.13 -9.69
CA THR A 77 0.25 16.89 -9.64
C THR A 77 0.08 18.41 -9.72
N SER A 78 -1.03 18.90 -10.30
CA SER A 78 -1.39 20.32 -10.32
C SER A 78 -2.08 20.80 -9.03
N GLY A 79 -2.28 19.91 -8.05
CA GLY A 79 -2.92 20.23 -6.77
C GLY A 79 -4.46 20.18 -6.79
N LYS A 80 -5.09 19.86 -7.92
CA LYS A 80 -6.55 19.69 -8.03
C LYS A 80 -7.00 18.48 -7.21
N GLN A 81 -8.00 18.67 -6.36
CA GLN A 81 -8.65 17.59 -5.61
C GLN A 81 -9.48 16.73 -6.56
N LEU A 82 -9.31 15.41 -6.45
CA LEU A 82 -10.03 14.41 -7.24
C LEU A 82 -11.02 13.64 -6.37
N PHE A 83 -10.56 13.19 -5.21
CA PHE A 83 -11.38 12.43 -4.26
C PHE A 83 -11.20 12.97 -2.85
N LYS A 84 -12.28 12.83 -2.06
CA LYS A 84 -12.30 13.03 -0.62
C LYS A 84 -12.81 11.75 0.02
N THR A 85 -12.11 11.22 1.00
CA THR A 85 -12.58 10.08 1.78
C THR A 85 -12.95 10.51 3.18
N LYS A 86 -13.75 9.67 3.85
CA LYS A 86 -13.98 9.74 5.30
C LYS A 86 -13.66 8.37 5.88
N GLY A 87 -12.89 8.34 6.96
CA GLY A 87 -12.44 7.10 7.59
C GLY A 87 -11.21 6.48 6.92
N ILE A 88 -10.92 5.23 7.27
CA ILE A 88 -9.75 4.50 6.78
C ILE A 88 -10.08 3.91 5.41
N ILE A 89 -9.24 4.19 4.41
CA ILE A 89 -9.35 3.62 3.07
C ILE A 89 -8.17 2.68 2.81
N ASN A 90 -8.45 1.55 2.15
CA ASN A 90 -7.40 0.67 1.66
C ASN A 90 -6.66 1.34 0.49
N ILE A 91 -5.33 1.41 0.56
CA ILE A 91 -4.50 2.07 -0.45
C ILE A 91 -4.60 1.42 -1.83
N ALA A 92 -4.75 0.09 -1.92
CA ALA A 92 -4.94 -0.59 -3.20
C ALA A 92 -6.22 -0.12 -3.91
N ILE A 93 -7.31 0.02 -3.16
CA ILE A 93 -8.60 0.53 -3.67
C ILE A 93 -8.49 2.00 -4.07
N LEU A 94 -7.82 2.81 -3.25
CA LEU A 94 -7.55 4.22 -3.58
C LEU A 94 -6.78 4.36 -4.90
N ILE A 95 -5.72 3.56 -5.08
CA ILE A 95 -4.93 3.55 -6.32
C ILE A 95 -5.81 3.13 -7.50
N ALA A 96 -6.56 2.02 -7.37
CA ALA A 96 -7.40 1.51 -8.46
C ALA A 96 -8.46 2.54 -8.91
N LEU A 97 -9.11 3.23 -7.96
CA LEU A 97 -10.03 4.33 -8.23
C LEU A 97 -9.34 5.51 -8.91
N ALA A 98 -8.14 5.90 -8.44
CA ALA A 98 -7.38 7.03 -8.98
C ALA A 98 -6.90 6.81 -10.41
N THR A 99 -6.58 5.56 -10.76
CA THR A 99 -6.00 5.22 -12.06
C THR A 99 -7.02 4.69 -13.05
N GLY A 100 -8.28 4.45 -12.62
CA GLY A 100 -9.34 3.90 -13.45
C GLY A 100 -9.18 2.40 -13.76
N ASN A 101 -8.45 1.66 -12.93
CA ASN A 101 -8.14 0.25 -13.16
C ASN A 101 -8.98 -0.65 -12.24
N LEU A 102 -10.30 -0.56 -12.27
CA LEU A 102 -11.21 -1.45 -11.52
C LEU A 102 -11.95 -2.40 -12.47
#